data_AF-A0A7R9QB70-F1
#
_entry.id   AF-A0A7R9QB70-F1
#
_cell.length_a   1.000
_cell.length_b   1.000
_cell.length_c   1.000
_cell.angle_alpha   90.00
_cell.angle_beta   90.00
_cell.angle_gamma   90.00
#
_symmetry.space_group_name_H-M   'P 1'
#
loop_
_entity.id
_entity.type
_entity.pdbx_description
1 polymer ?
#
loop_
_entity_poly.entity_id
_entity_poly.type
_entity_poly.pdbx_seq_one_letter_code
_entity_poly.pdbx_strand_id
1 'polypeptide(L)'
;MVILNDRKSDISAEGVFGDFLHYMLTKINISYTIVRPKDNQWGVHEKGKWTGLYGMIYNNESDMILGPSAITSERKSIVKFSESLYTDEAAILCAPSRQPYYKDIFAHLKHLDHITYLAIIASTLSVAMVLAIAIDMYLKLNVGTIVLMVYSIMMVLFWIDINKVIGAYLVTNQAEDVIKSLEDIVDNKNIIPSANKGGIFHYYFNNKDDPIESQIWSRMVDHNNQGIIATHEMSGAAFIDDIRAKRRVLISVMSGVVLNVIKFCQTDPKLNLFISTN
;
A
#
# COMPACT_ATOMS: atom_id res chain seq x y z
N MET A 1 3.21 22.25 -0.39
CA MET A 1 4.33 21.78 0.48
C MET A 1 5.00 22.99 1.13
N VAL A 2 5.35 22.92 2.41
CA VAL A 2 6.22 23.89 3.11
C VAL A 2 7.51 23.17 3.46
N ILE A 3 8.65 23.76 3.16
CA ILE A 3 9.98 23.28 3.54
C ILE A 3 10.56 24.32 4.49
N LEU A 4 11.06 23.90 5.65
CA LEU A 4 11.66 24.81 6.61
C LEU A 4 13.18 24.64 6.57
N ASN A 5 13.89 25.72 6.26
CA ASN A 5 15.35 25.75 6.16
C ASN A 5 15.91 26.51 7.38
N ASP A 6 16.81 25.87 8.12
CA ASP A 6 17.40 26.44 9.33
C ASP A 6 18.78 27.04 8.99
N ARG A 7 18.86 28.36 8.87
CA ARG A 7 20.14 29.06 8.64
C ARG A 7 20.57 29.81 9.90
N LYS A 8 21.45 29.19 10.70
CA LYS A 8 22.28 29.74 11.80
C LYS A 8 21.65 30.66 12.87
N SER A 9 20.36 30.99 12.79
CA SER A 9 19.53 31.66 13.81
C SER A 9 18.11 31.97 13.31
N ASP A 10 17.87 31.95 11.99
CA ASP A 10 16.56 32.17 11.38
C ASP A 10 16.03 30.92 10.64
N ILE A 11 14.73 30.68 10.80
CA ILE A 11 13.98 29.66 10.07
C ILE A 11 13.34 30.34 8.85
N SER A 12 13.65 29.87 7.64
CA SER A 12 12.97 30.33 6.42
C SER A 12 12.01 29.27 5.89
N ALA A 13 10.83 29.69 5.48
CA ALA A 13 9.85 28.83 4.80
C ALA A 13 10.04 28.90 3.28
N GLU A 14 10.30 27.76 2.67
CA GLU A 14 10.50 27.55 1.23
C GLU A 14 9.42 26.59 0.66
N GLY A 15 9.34 26.49 -0.66
CA GLY A 15 8.39 25.63 -1.37
C GLY A 15 7.03 26.29 -1.56
N VAL A 16 6.10 25.60 -2.24
CA VAL A 16 4.85 26.20 -2.75
C VAL A 16 4.13 27.13 -1.77
N PHE A 17 3.94 26.71 -0.51
CA PHE A 17 3.26 27.53 0.49
C PHE A 17 4.19 28.57 1.16
N GLY A 18 5.48 28.27 1.33
CA GLY A 18 6.47 29.20 1.86
C GLY A 18 6.69 30.38 0.93
N ASP A 19 6.87 30.10 -0.36
CA ASP A 19 7.03 31.09 -1.42
C ASP A 19 5.76 31.92 -1.55
N PHE A 20 4.58 31.27 -1.60
CA PHE A 20 3.29 31.97 -1.63
C PHE A 20 3.13 32.95 -0.47
N LEU A 21 3.45 32.52 0.77
CA LEU A 21 3.39 33.38 1.93
C LEU A 21 4.36 34.57 1.80
N HIS A 22 5.61 34.30 1.42
CA HIS A 22 6.63 35.33 1.25
C HIS A 22 6.19 36.40 0.25
N TYR A 23 5.70 35.99 -0.92
CA TYR A 23 5.20 36.91 -1.94
C TYR A 23 3.99 37.71 -1.45
N MET A 24 3.02 37.07 -0.81
CA MET A 24 1.82 37.73 -0.28
C MET A 24 2.19 38.80 0.75
N LEU A 25 2.96 38.44 1.78
CA LEU A 25 3.30 39.34 2.89
C LEU A 25 4.22 40.48 2.45
N THR A 26 5.13 40.23 1.51
CA THR A 26 5.98 41.27 0.92
C THR A 26 5.14 42.30 0.15
N LYS A 27 4.09 41.86 -0.57
CA LYS A 27 3.21 42.79 -1.32
C LYS A 27 2.37 43.68 -0.42
N ILE A 28 1.99 43.22 0.76
CA ILE A 28 1.25 43.99 1.75
C ILE A 28 2.14 44.67 2.80
N ASN A 29 3.47 44.59 2.64
CA ASN A 29 4.48 45.19 3.49
C ASN A 29 4.38 44.78 4.98
N ILE A 30 4.15 43.49 5.23
CA ILE A 30 4.10 42.90 6.58
C ILE A 30 5.37 42.08 6.82
N SER A 31 6.06 42.35 7.94
CA SER A 31 7.16 41.51 8.42
C SER A 31 6.63 40.29 9.16
N TYR A 32 7.32 39.16 9.03
CA TYR A 32 6.93 37.92 9.68
C TYR A 32 8.17 37.14 10.14
N THR A 33 7.96 36.28 11.13
CA THR A 33 8.95 35.33 11.63
C THR A 33 8.34 33.94 11.61
N ILE A 34 9.09 32.96 11.14
CA ILE A 34 8.64 31.56 11.11
C ILE A 34 9.09 30.87 12.40
N VAL A 35 8.15 30.23 13.08
CA VAL A 35 8.39 29.42 14.27
C VAL A 35 7.89 28.01 14.06
N ARG A 36 8.53 27.03 14.71
CA ARG A 36 8.12 25.61 14.67
C ARG A 36 7.48 25.20 16.00
N PRO A 37 6.47 24.33 15.97
CA PRO A 37 5.92 23.75 17.20
C PRO A 37 6.97 22.85 17.87
N LYS A 38 7.07 22.94 19.20
CA LYS A 38 8.04 22.18 19.99
C LYS A 38 7.90 20.66 19.83
N ASP A 39 6.68 20.19 19.58
CA ASP A 39 6.34 18.77 19.43
C ASP A 39 6.36 18.28 17.98
N ASN A 40 6.59 19.17 17.00
CA ASN A 40 6.49 18.89 15.56
C ASN A 40 5.15 18.24 15.13
N GLN A 41 4.05 18.58 15.79
CA GLN A 41 2.70 18.07 15.47
C GLN A 41 1.78 19.15 14.91
N TRP A 42 0.76 18.71 14.19
CA TRP A 42 -0.36 19.58 13.78
C TRP A 42 -1.14 20.11 14.97
N GLY A 43 -1.41 19.25 15.93
CA GLY A 43 -2.14 19.57 17.15
C GLY A 43 -3.35 18.68 17.37
N VAL A 44 -3.47 18.22 18.61
CA VAL A 44 -4.59 17.43 19.12
C VAL A 44 -5.26 18.18 20.25
N HIS A 45 -6.59 18.22 20.23
CA HIS A 45 -7.37 18.62 21.40
C HIS A 45 -7.50 17.44 22.36
N GLU A 46 -6.71 17.43 23.43
CA GLU A 46 -6.75 16.40 24.46
C GLU A 46 -6.87 17.03 25.84
N LYS A 47 -7.78 16.52 26.67
CA LYS A 47 -7.93 16.93 28.08
C LYS A 47 -8.12 18.46 28.24
N GLY A 48 -8.86 19.08 27.32
CA GLY A 48 -9.16 20.52 27.34
C GLY A 48 -7.98 21.41 26.92
N LYS A 49 -6.91 20.85 26.35
CA LYS A 49 -5.75 21.61 25.86
C LYS A 49 -5.47 21.28 24.40
N TRP A 50 -5.06 22.29 23.65
CA TRP A 50 -4.57 22.14 22.29
C TRP A 50 -3.04 22.00 22.29
N THR A 51 -2.54 21.04 21.53
CA THR A 51 -1.10 20.82 21.29
C THR A 51 -0.71 21.23 19.86
N GLY A 52 0.56 21.10 19.46
CA GLY A 52 1.03 21.38 18.10
C GLY A 52 0.78 22.79 17.60
N LEU A 53 0.70 22.94 16.27
CA LEU A 53 0.42 24.21 15.59
C LEU A 53 -0.88 24.87 16.09
N TYR A 54 -1.94 24.08 16.28
CA TYR A 54 -3.21 24.58 16.82
C TYR A 54 -3.10 25.08 18.27
N GLY A 55 -2.27 24.43 19.09
CA GLY A 55 -1.96 24.87 20.45
C GLY A 55 -1.23 26.20 20.48
N MET A 56 -0.31 26.45 19.54
CA MET A 56 0.40 27.73 19.45
C MET A 56 -0.56 28.89 19.14
N ILE A 57 -1.53 28.71 18.23
CA ILE A 57 -2.55 29.73 17.99
C ILE A 57 -3.45 29.92 19.22
N TYR A 58 -3.93 28.82 19.80
CA TYR A 58 -4.82 28.86 20.96
C TYR A 58 -4.20 29.58 22.18
N ASN A 59 -2.88 29.43 22.37
CA ASN A 59 -2.13 30.05 23.46
C ASN A 59 -1.57 31.45 23.11
N ASN A 60 -1.92 32.04 21.96
CA ASN A 60 -1.37 33.30 21.45
C ASN A 60 0.17 33.30 21.30
N GLU A 61 0.77 32.14 21.02
CA GLU A 61 2.20 32.01 20.71
C GLU A 61 2.49 32.25 19.22
N SER A 62 1.46 32.25 18.37
CA SER A 62 1.57 32.49 16.93
C SER A 62 0.27 33.06 16.37
N ASP A 63 0.37 33.85 15.30
CA ASP A 63 -0.78 34.53 14.69
C ASP A 63 -1.38 33.75 13.50
N MET A 64 -0.60 32.88 12.87
CA MET A 64 -1.00 32.16 11.67
C MET A 64 -0.32 30.80 11.55
N ILE A 65 -1.07 29.83 11.03
CA ILE A 65 -0.54 28.51 10.65
C ILE A 65 -0.30 28.51 9.15
N LEU A 66 0.94 28.25 8.73
CA LEU A 66 1.27 27.99 7.34
C LEU A 66 1.37 26.48 7.09
N GLY A 67 0.43 25.93 6.32
CA GLY A 67 0.56 24.55 5.87
C GLY A 67 -0.71 23.95 5.30
N PRO A 68 -0.60 22.75 4.71
CA PRO A 68 -1.72 21.95 4.23
C PRO A 68 -2.57 21.46 5.41
N SER A 69 -3.39 22.33 6.00
CA SER A 69 -4.22 22.00 7.14
C SER A 69 -5.67 21.77 6.75
N ALA A 70 -6.20 20.61 7.10
CA ALA A 70 -7.60 20.30 6.86
C ALA A 70 -8.54 21.15 7.74
N ILE A 71 -9.63 21.59 7.12
CA ILE A 71 -10.68 22.39 7.73
C ILE A 71 -11.67 21.43 8.43
N THR A 72 -11.68 21.42 9.77
CA THR A 72 -12.63 20.63 10.58
C THR A 72 -13.44 21.52 11.52
N SER A 73 -14.61 21.07 11.95
CA SER A 73 -15.47 21.81 12.88
C SER A 73 -14.77 22.10 14.22
N GLU A 74 -13.98 21.15 14.73
CA GLU A 74 -13.24 21.30 15.98
C GLU A 74 -12.17 22.39 15.84
N ARG A 75 -11.42 22.41 14.72
CA ARG A 75 -10.40 23.43 14.46
C ARG A 75 -11.01 24.81 14.21
N LYS A 76 -12.17 24.88 13.54
CA LYS A 76 -12.93 26.14 13.35
C LYS A 76 -13.37 26.79 14.67
N SER A 77 -13.44 26.03 15.77
CA SER A 77 -13.80 26.59 17.07
C SER A 77 -12.72 27.48 17.69
N ILE A 78 -11.46 27.34 17.25
CA ILE A 78 -10.31 28.07 17.80
C ILE A 78 -9.56 28.94 16.77
N VAL A 79 -9.72 28.68 15.47
CA VAL A 79 -9.08 29.48 14.42
C VAL A 79 -10.06 29.86 13.32
N LYS A 80 -9.77 30.97 12.64
CA LYS A 80 -10.45 31.36 11.40
C LYS A 80 -9.61 30.90 10.20
N PHE A 81 -10.18 30.07 9.34
CA PHE A 81 -9.54 29.65 8.10
C PHE A 81 -9.74 30.69 6.98
N SER A 82 -8.77 30.74 6.05
CA SER A 82 -8.96 31.39 4.76
C SER A 82 -9.91 30.59 3.87
N GLU A 83 -10.23 31.14 2.70
CA GLU A 83 -10.77 30.33 1.60
C GLU A 83 -9.84 29.15 1.29
N SER A 84 -10.43 28.05 0.84
CA SER A 84 -9.67 26.85 0.50
C SER A 84 -8.76 27.14 -0.70
N LEU A 85 -7.45 26.97 -0.51
CA LEU A 85 -6.46 27.18 -1.58
C LEU A 85 -6.40 26.00 -2.55
N TYR A 86 -6.78 24.80 -2.10
CA TYR A 86 -6.81 23.57 -2.90
C TYR A 86 -7.63 22.49 -2.18
N THR A 87 -8.06 21.46 -2.92
CA THR A 87 -8.71 20.26 -2.38
C THR A 87 -7.76 19.08 -2.47
N ASP A 88 -7.79 18.20 -1.48
CA ASP A 88 -6.97 16.99 -1.40
C ASP A 88 -7.87 15.79 -1.12
N GLU A 89 -7.46 14.61 -1.56
CA GLU A 89 -8.23 13.38 -1.46
C GLU A 89 -7.60 12.42 -0.44
N ALA A 90 -8.39 11.48 0.08
CA ALA A 90 -7.87 10.41 0.92
C ALA A 90 -7.14 9.37 0.07
N ALA A 91 -6.03 8.83 0.58
CA ALA A 91 -5.27 7.78 -0.09
C ALA A 91 -4.69 6.80 0.95
N ILE A 92 -4.57 5.55 0.52
CA ILE A 92 -3.94 4.48 1.30
C ILE A 92 -2.61 4.14 0.65
N LEU A 93 -1.53 4.31 1.40
CA LEU A 93 -0.20 3.85 1.03
C LEU A 93 0.03 2.45 1.61
N CYS A 94 0.25 1.49 0.72
CA CYS A 94 0.52 0.11 1.06
C CYS A 94 1.69 -0.43 0.23
N ALA A 95 2.29 -1.52 0.69
CA ALA A 95 3.20 -2.25 -0.18
C ALA A 95 2.42 -2.76 -1.39
N PRO A 96 3.03 -2.71 -2.60
CA PRO A 96 2.42 -3.31 -3.76
C PRO A 96 2.19 -4.77 -3.45
N SER A 97 1.05 -5.29 -3.87
CA SER A 97 1.00 -6.73 -4.04
C SER A 97 1.99 -7.08 -5.14
N ARG A 98 3.11 -7.67 -4.74
CA ARG A 98 4.00 -8.36 -5.64
C ARG A 98 3.99 -9.81 -5.18
N GLN A 99 3.57 -10.70 -6.04
CA GLN A 99 4.59 -11.57 -6.57
C GLN A 99 5.42 -10.79 -7.60
N PRO A 100 6.75 -10.98 -7.64
CA PRO A 100 7.47 -10.60 -8.84
C PRO A 100 6.76 -11.31 -9.99
N TYR A 101 6.50 -10.57 -11.07
CA TYR A 101 6.29 -11.19 -12.37
C TYR A 101 7.62 -11.84 -12.82
N TYR A 102 8.12 -12.80 -12.04
CA TYR A 102 8.94 -13.84 -12.60
C TYR A 102 7.90 -14.79 -13.19
N LYS A 103 7.80 -14.77 -14.52
CA LYS A 103 7.36 -15.96 -15.22
C LYS A 103 8.35 -17.04 -14.82
N ASP A 104 8.11 -17.76 -13.73
CA ASP A 104 8.56 -19.13 -13.68
C ASP A 104 7.82 -19.78 -14.84
N ILE A 105 8.47 -19.82 -16.00
CA ILE A 105 7.94 -20.49 -17.20
C ILE A 105 7.63 -21.95 -16.84
N PHE A 106 8.31 -22.47 -15.81
CA PHE A 106 8.15 -23.78 -15.20
C PHE A 106 7.25 -23.80 -13.95
N ALA A 107 6.55 -22.72 -13.57
CA ALA A 107 5.52 -22.76 -12.52
C ALA A 107 4.46 -23.81 -12.85
N HIS A 108 4.17 -23.95 -14.15
CA HIS A 108 3.33 -24.99 -14.73
C HIS A 108 3.82 -26.41 -14.40
N LEU A 109 5.14 -26.63 -14.31
CA LEU A 109 5.72 -27.93 -13.94
C LEU A 109 5.68 -28.20 -12.43
N LYS A 110 5.52 -27.16 -11.61
CA LYS A 110 5.48 -27.30 -10.15
C LYS A 110 4.12 -27.80 -9.64
N HIS A 111 3.07 -27.67 -10.45
CA HIS A 111 1.72 -28.06 -10.05
C HIS A 111 1.48 -29.58 -10.15
N LEU A 112 2.24 -30.28 -10.99
CA LEU A 112 2.14 -31.73 -11.09
C LEU A 112 3.05 -32.37 -10.05
N ASP A 113 2.51 -33.34 -9.30
CA ASP A 113 3.30 -34.11 -8.34
C ASP A 113 4.38 -34.95 -9.04
N HIS A 114 5.49 -35.18 -8.36
CA HIS A 114 6.61 -35.99 -8.86
C HIS A 114 6.17 -37.41 -9.25
N ILE A 115 5.15 -37.93 -8.57
CA ILE A 115 4.52 -39.22 -8.87
C ILE A 115 3.88 -39.21 -10.27
N THR A 116 3.23 -38.12 -10.66
CA THR A 116 2.57 -37.98 -11.97
C THR A 116 3.60 -38.01 -13.10
N TYR A 117 4.75 -37.35 -12.93
CA TYR A 117 5.84 -37.40 -13.90
C TYR A 117 6.40 -38.81 -14.09
N LEU A 118 6.62 -39.54 -12.98
CA LEU A 118 7.06 -40.93 -13.04
C LEU A 118 6.03 -41.82 -13.72
N ALA A 119 4.74 -41.58 -13.49
CA ALA A 119 3.66 -42.31 -14.14
C ALA A 119 3.63 -42.08 -15.66
N ILE A 120 3.84 -40.84 -16.14
CA ILE A 120 3.91 -40.52 -17.57
C ILE A 120 5.11 -41.23 -18.25
N ILE A 121 6.26 -41.23 -17.59
CA ILE A 121 7.45 -41.91 -18.10
C ILE A 121 7.19 -43.42 -18.15
N ALA A 122 6.67 -44.00 -17.07
CA ALA A 122 6.33 -45.42 -17.00
C ALA A 122 5.29 -45.82 -18.06
N SER A 123 4.22 -45.02 -18.26
CA SER A 123 3.21 -45.30 -19.28
C SER A 123 3.80 -45.25 -20.68
N THR A 124 4.67 -44.26 -20.97
CA THR A 124 5.31 -44.12 -22.28
C THR A 124 6.23 -45.31 -22.58
N LEU A 125 7.03 -45.74 -21.59
CA LEU A 125 7.89 -46.91 -21.70
C LEU A 125 7.08 -48.19 -21.89
N SER A 126 5.94 -48.34 -21.20
CA SER A 126 5.07 -49.51 -21.33
C SER A 126 4.51 -49.64 -22.75
N VAL A 127 4.08 -48.52 -23.36
CA VAL A 127 3.57 -48.51 -24.74
C VAL A 127 4.69 -48.79 -25.73
N ALA A 128 5.88 -48.22 -25.53
CA ALA A 128 7.05 -48.49 -26.36
C ALA A 128 7.42 -49.99 -26.34
N MET A 129 7.37 -50.62 -25.16
CA MET A 129 7.63 -52.05 -25.00
C MET A 129 6.58 -52.90 -25.72
N VAL A 130 5.29 -52.58 -25.60
CA VAL A 130 4.21 -53.30 -26.31
C VAL A 130 4.38 -53.19 -27.83
N LEU A 131 4.75 -52.03 -28.35
CA LEU A 131 5.00 -51.84 -29.77
C LEU A 131 6.22 -52.63 -30.25
N ALA A 132 7.32 -52.68 -29.47
CA ALA A 132 8.49 -53.48 -29.80
C ALA A 132 8.14 -54.98 -29.90
N ILE A 133 7.41 -55.50 -28.92
CA ILE A 133 6.93 -56.90 -28.93
C ILE A 133 6.00 -57.14 -30.11
N ALA A 134 5.11 -56.20 -30.43
CA ALA A 134 4.22 -56.34 -31.57
C ALA A 134 4.95 -56.40 -32.92
N ILE A 135 6.05 -55.67 -33.04
CA ILE A 135 6.94 -55.71 -34.22
C ILE A 135 7.66 -57.05 -34.30
N ASP A 136 8.26 -57.51 -33.20
CA ASP A 136 8.99 -58.79 -33.14
C ASP A 136 8.06 -60.00 -33.40
N MET A 137 6.82 -59.93 -32.94
CA MET A 137 5.81 -60.97 -33.14
C MET A 137 5.13 -60.91 -34.53
N TYR A 138 5.57 -60.03 -35.45
CA TYR A 138 4.95 -59.79 -36.76
C TYR A 138 3.42 -59.60 -36.67
N LEU A 139 2.94 -58.98 -35.59
CA LEU A 139 1.51 -58.65 -35.45
C LEU A 139 1.14 -57.66 -36.56
N LYS A 140 0.02 -57.92 -37.24
CA LYS A 140 -0.45 -57.09 -38.37
C LYS A 140 -0.50 -55.62 -37.96
N LEU A 141 -0.08 -54.74 -38.87
CA LEU A 141 -0.02 -53.27 -38.72
C LEU A 141 -1.26 -52.67 -38.03
N ASN A 142 -2.44 -53.25 -38.27
CA ASN A 142 -3.71 -52.86 -37.66
C ASN A 142 -3.71 -52.82 -36.12
N VAL A 143 -3.00 -53.73 -35.43
CA VAL A 143 -2.97 -53.76 -33.96
C VAL A 143 -2.13 -52.59 -33.41
N GLY A 144 -0.95 -52.35 -33.99
CA GLY A 144 -0.11 -51.21 -33.62
C GLY A 144 -0.80 -49.88 -33.89
N THR A 145 -1.54 -49.76 -35.00
CA THR A 145 -2.34 -48.58 -35.31
C THR A 145 -3.41 -48.30 -34.26
N ILE A 146 -4.14 -49.33 -33.79
CA ILE A 146 -5.16 -49.16 -32.74
C ILE A 146 -4.52 -48.71 -31.42
N VAL A 147 -3.40 -49.34 -31.01
CA VAL A 147 -2.68 -48.97 -29.78
C VAL A 147 -2.21 -47.52 -29.82
N LEU A 148 -1.64 -47.09 -30.94
CA LEU A 148 -1.22 -45.70 -31.13
C LEU A 148 -2.40 -44.72 -31.12
N MET A 149 -3.52 -45.07 -31.75
CA MET A 149 -4.73 -44.24 -31.73
C MET A 149 -5.25 -44.04 -30.31
N VAL A 150 -5.38 -45.12 -29.53
CA VAL A 150 -5.85 -45.06 -28.13
C VAL A 150 -4.90 -44.24 -27.28
N TYR A 151 -3.59 -44.45 -27.40
CA TYR A 151 -2.58 -43.68 -26.67
C TYR A 151 -2.61 -42.18 -27.04
N SER A 152 -2.79 -41.87 -28.32
CA SER A 152 -2.89 -40.48 -28.80
C SER A 152 -4.13 -39.78 -28.23
N ILE A 153 -5.27 -40.46 -28.19
CA ILE A 153 -6.49 -39.93 -27.57
C ILE A 153 -6.27 -39.66 -26.08
N MET A 154 -5.67 -40.61 -25.35
CA MET A 154 -5.37 -40.44 -23.93
C MET A 154 -4.44 -39.25 -23.66
N MET A 155 -3.41 -39.06 -24.50
CA MET A 155 -2.51 -37.91 -24.40
C MET A 155 -3.22 -36.58 -24.68
N VAL A 156 -4.14 -36.53 -25.64
CA VAL A 156 -4.94 -35.32 -25.90
C VAL A 156 -5.82 -34.99 -24.70
N LEU A 157 -6.48 -35.96 -24.08
CA LEU A 157 -7.28 -35.75 -22.86
C LEU A 157 -6.41 -35.22 -21.71
N PHE A 158 -5.23 -35.79 -21.52
CA PHE A 158 -4.27 -35.33 -20.52
C PHE A 158 -3.84 -33.87 -20.75
N TRP A 159 -3.55 -33.50 -21.99
CA TRP A 159 -3.21 -32.11 -22.35
C TRP A 159 -4.37 -31.14 -22.10
N ILE A 160 -5.61 -31.55 -22.36
CA ILE A 160 -6.79 -30.73 -22.05
C ILE A 160 -6.89 -30.48 -20.54
N ASP A 161 -6.69 -31.50 -19.72
CA ASP A 161 -6.80 -31.37 -18.28
C ASP A 161 -5.68 -30.52 -17.68
N ILE A 162 -4.44 -30.64 -18.17
CA ILE A 162 -3.36 -29.71 -17.82
C ILE A 162 -3.75 -28.26 -18.14
N ASN A 163 -4.25 -28.01 -19.36
CA ASN A 163 -4.62 -26.64 -19.77
C ASN A 163 -5.74 -26.04 -18.91
N LYS A 164 -6.71 -26.85 -18.48
CA LYS A 164 -7.76 -26.40 -17.54
C LYS A 164 -7.17 -26.01 -16.19
N VAL A 165 -6.27 -26.83 -15.66
CA VAL A 165 -5.62 -26.59 -14.36
C VAL A 165 -4.76 -25.33 -14.40
N ILE A 166 -3.98 -25.14 -15.48
CA ILE A 166 -3.20 -23.91 -15.70
C ILE A 166 -4.13 -22.70 -15.83
N GLY A 167 -5.19 -22.80 -16.64
CA GLY A 167 -6.16 -21.73 -16.82
C GLY A 167 -6.78 -21.30 -15.49
N ALA A 168 -7.20 -22.26 -14.67
CA ALA A 168 -7.71 -22.00 -13.32
C ALA A 168 -6.65 -21.33 -12.43
N TYR A 169 -5.43 -21.85 -12.42
CA TYR A 169 -4.32 -21.29 -11.65
C TYR A 169 -4.01 -19.84 -12.03
N LEU A 170 -4.01 -19.51 -13.32
CA LEU A 170 -3.74 -18.14 -13.81
C LEU A 170 -4.83 -17.17 -13.36
N VAL A 171 -6.10 -17.60 -13.37
CA VAL A 171 -7.21 -16.77 -12.91
C VAL A 171 -7.16 -16.56 -11.40
N THR A 172 -6.88 -17.61 -10.62
CA THR A 172 -6.84 -17.50 -9.15
C THR A 172 -5.62 -16.74 -8.64
N ASN A 173 -4.45 -16.87 -9.26
CA ASN A 173 -3.24 -16.14 -8.83
C ASN A 173 -3.20 -14.68 -9.27
N GLN A 174 -4.13 -14.24 -10.13
CA GLN A 174 -4.30 -12.82 -10.42
C GLN A 174 -5.09 -12.08 -9.34
N ALA A 175 -5.80 -12.80 -8.47
CA ALA A 175 -6.46 -12.23 -7.29
C ALA A 175 -5.41 -11.99 -6.20
N GLU A 176 -4.53 -11.03 -6.43
CA GLU A 176 -3.56 -10.59 -5.43
C GLU A 176 -4.23 -9.63 -4.44
N ASP A 177 -3.99 -9.83 -3.14
CA ASP A 177 -4.44 -9.05 -1.96
C ASP A 177 -4.02 -7.57 -2.04
N VAL A 178 -4.55 -6.85 -3.02
CA VAL A 178 -4.40 -5.41 -3.13
C VAL A 178 -5.47 -4.79 -2.26
N ILE A 179 -5.04 -4.08 -1.24
CA ILE A 179 -5.90 -3.27 -0.38
C ILE A 179 -6.45 -2.14 -1.24
N LYS A 180 -7.72 -2.26 -1.63
CA LYS A 180 -8.43 -1.27 -2.44
C LYS A 180 -9.22 -0.34 -1.54
N SER A 181 -9.89 -0.90 -0.53
CA SER A 181 -10.80 -0.17 0.33
C SER A 181 -10.48 -0.32 1.82
N LEU A 182 -11.26 0.37 2.67
CA LEU A 182 -11.13 0.29 4.13
C LEU A 182 -11.62 -1.06 4.66
N GLU A 183 -12.57 -1.69 3.98
CA GLU A 183 -13.08 -3.03 4.27
C GLU A 183 -11.97 -4.08 4.17
N ASP A 184 -11.14 -4.02 3.12
CA ASP A 184 -9.99 -4.93 2.95
C ASP A 184 -9.01 -4.84 4.14
N ILE A 185 -8.85 -3.64 4.71
CA ILE A 185 -8.02 -3.42 5.90
C ILE A 185 -8.68 -4.10 7.11
N VAL A 186 -9.99 -3.94 7.29
CA VAL A 186 -10.73 -4.56 8.39
C VAL A 186 -10.69 -6.08 8.32
N ASP A 187 -10.89 -6.65 7.14
CA ASP A 187 -10.87 -8.09 6.90
C ASP A 187 -9.48 -8.70 7.16
N ASN A 188 -8.41 -7.97 6.83
CA ASN A 188 -7.05 -8.43 7.06
C ASN A 188 -6.53 -8.03 8.45
N LYS A 189 -6.70 -8.92 9.43
CA LYS A 189 -6.26 -8.72 10.83
C LYS A 189 -4.75 -8.56 11.04
N ASN A 190 -3.92 -8.95 10.08
CA ASN A 190 -2.46 -8.91 10.21
C ASN A 190 -1.84 -7.54 9.87
N ILE A 191 -2.65 -6.61 9.39
CA ILE A 191 -2.22 -5.28 8.95
C ILE A 191 -2.52 -4.25 10.02
N ILE A 192 -1.55 -3.45 10.44
CA ILE A 192 -1.79 -2.34 11.36
C ILE A 192 -2.17 -1.12 10.53
N PRO A 193 -3.42 -0.60 10.60
CA PRO A 193 -3.74 0.68 10.00
C PRO A 193 -2.98 1.79 10.75
N SER A 194 -2.50 2.79 10.01
CA SER A 194 -1.81 3.93 10.64
C SER A 194 -2.17 5.26 10.01
N ALA A 195 -2.16 6.31 10.84
CA ALA A 195 -2.49 7.67 10.47
C ALA A 195 -1.58 8.67 11.20
N ASN A 196 -1.44 9.87 10.65
CA ASN A 196 -0.63 10.92 11.27
C ASN A 196 -1.29 11.45 12.54
N LYS A 197 -0.53 11.54 13.63
CA LYS A 197 -0.96 12.12 14.90
C LYS A 197 -1.35 13.59 14.70
N GLY A 198 -2.59 13.90 15.06
CA GLY A 198 -3.18 15.23 14.90
C GLY A 198 -3.46 15.63 13.46
N GLY A 199 -3.25 14.74 12.48
CA GLY A 199 -3.75 14.90 11.11
C GLY A 199 -5.26 14.68 11.02
N ILE A 200 -5.86 14.91 9.85
CA ILE A 200 -7.31 14.76 9.66
C ILE A 200 -7.80 13.34 9.98
N PHE A 201 -7.07 12.31 9.57
CA PHE A 201 -7.47 10.92 9.81
C PHE A 201 -7.41 10.51 11.29
N HIS A 202 -6.65 11.23 12.13
CA HIS A 202 -6.71 11.06 13.58
C HIS A 202 -8.11 11.41 14.11
N TYR A 203 -8.68 12.52 13.65
CA TYR A 203 -10.01 12.97 14.06
C TYR A 203 -11.12 12.21 13.36
N TYR A 204 -10.94 11.91 12.08
CA TYR A 204 -11.90 11.18 11.26
C TYR A 204 -12.24 9.82 11.88
N PHE A 205 -11.24 8.98 12.14
CA PHE A 205 -11.48 7.64 12.70
C PHE A 205 -11.82 7.65 14.18
N ASN A 206 -11.39 8.67 14.93
CA ASN A 206 -11.80 8.81 16.33
C ASN A 206 -13.30 9.15 16.46
N ASN A 207 -13.92 9.68 15.40
CA ASN A 207 -15.36 9.83 15.34
C ASN A 207 -16.03 8.46 15.12
N LYS A 208 -17.06 8.14 15.92
CA LYS A 208 -17.61 6.77 16.03
C LYS A 208 -18.91 6.58 15.25
N ASP A 209 -19.12 7.38 14.21
CA ASP A 209 -20.38 7.38 13.46
C ASP A 209 -20.52 6.10 12.61
N ASP A 210 -19.41 5.63 12.02
CA ASP A 210 -19.39 4.43 11.19
C ASP A 210 -18.73 3.21 11.88
N PRO A 211 -19.30 1.99 11.74
CA PRO A 211 -18.73 0.77 12.33
C PRO A 211 -17.35 0.36 11.80
N ILE A 212 -17.09 0.54 10.49
CA ILE A 212 -15.81 0.21 9.84
C ILE A 212 -14.74 1.17 10.36
N GLU A 213 -15.05 2.46 10.39
CA GLU A 213 -14.14 3.50 10.90
C GLU A 213 -13.81 3.28 12.38
N SER A 214 -14.82 2.93 13.19
CA SER A 214 -14.64 2.59 14.60
C SER A 214 -13.75 1.36 14.82
N GLN A 215 -13.89 0.34 13.96
CA GLN A 215 -13.00 -0.84 14.00
C GLN A 215 -11.58 -0.48 13.62
N ILE A 216 -11.38 0.33 12.57
CA ILE A 216 -10.07 0.83 12.18
C ILE A 216 -9.43 1.62 13.33
N TRP A 217 -10.18 2.50 13.97
CA TRP A 217 -9.73 3.27 15.12
C TRP A 217 -9.29 2.38 16.28
N SER A 218 -10.10 1.39 16.66
CA SER A 218 -9.73 0.45 17.71
C SER A 218 -8.40 -0.24 17.42
N ARG A 219 -8.18 -0.69 16.17
CA ARG A 219 -6.92 -1.31 15.74
C ARG A 219 -5.73 -0.36 15.75
N MET A 220 -5.93 0.94 15.47
CA MET A 220 -4.85 1.93 15.59
C MET A 220 -4.41 2.12 17.04
N VAL A 221 -5.35 2.03 17.99
CA VAL A 221 -5.15 2.30 19.42
C VAL A 221 -4.68 1.07 20.21
N ASP A 222 -5.22 -0.12 19.89
CA ASP A 222 -4.99 -1.38 20.62
C ASP A 222 -3.51 -1.77 20.74
N HIS A 223 -2.70 -1.39 19.75
CA HIS A 223 -1.26 -1.59 19.77
C HIS A 223 -0.51 -0.49 20.54
N ASN A 224 -1.00 -0.07 21.71
CA ASN A 224 -0.41 1.03 22.50
C ASN A 224 -0.24 2.33 21.67
N ASN A 225 -1.26 2.69 20.89
CA ASN A 225 -1.25 3.81 19.94
C ASN A 225 -0.19 3.75 18.83
N GLN A 226 0.40 2.58 18.54
CA GLN A 226 1.34 2.42 17.42
C GLN A 226 0.70 2.63 16.03
N GLY A 227 -0.63 2.74 15.90
CA GLY A 227 -1.27 3.20 14.66
C GLY A 227 -1.22 4.72 14.48
N ILE A 228 -1.06 5.49 15.56
CA ILE A 228 -1.07 6.95 15.51
C ILE A 228 0.37 7.47 15.57
N ILE A 229 0.91 7.77 14.39
CA ILE A 229 2.33 8.01 14.19
C ILE A 229 2.64 9.50 14.17
N ALA A 230 3.73 9.93 14.83
CA ALA A 230 4.17 11.32 14.77
C ALA A 230 4.63 11.70 13.34
N THR A 231 4.37 12.94 12.92
CA THR A 231 4.67 13.39 11.53
C THR A 231 6.11 13.12 11.08
N HIS A 232 7.10 13.25 11.97
CA HIS A 232 8.51 13.02 11.65
C HIS A 232 8.89 11.53 11.51
N GLU A 233 8.16 10.64 12.19
CA GLU A 233 8.39 9.19 12.16
C GLU A 233 7.81 8.54 10.89
N MET A 234 6.82 9.17 10.26
CA MET A 234 6.16 8.65 9.04
C MET A 234 7.11 8.52 7.84
N SER A 235 8.19 9.30 7.82
CA SER A 235 9.25 9.20 6.81
C SER A 235 10.46 8.37 7.27
N GLY A 236 10.39 7.74 8.45
CA GLY A 236 11.48 6.95 9.01
C GLY A 236 11.60 5.57 8.35
N ALA A 237 12.83 5.08 8.21
CA ALA A 237 13.11 3.79 7.55
C ALA A 237 12.34 2.62 8.17
N ALA A 238 12.27 2.54 9.51
CA ALA A 238 11.55 1.49 10.22
C ALA A 238 10.05 1.42 9.88
N PHE A 239 9.41 2.59 9.74
CA PHE A 239 7.99 2.67 9.36
C PHE A 239 7.78 2.16 7.92
N ILE A 240 8.74 2.43 7.03
CA ILE A 240 8.69 1.98 5.64
C ILE A 240 8.99 0.50 5.50
N ASP A 241 9.90 -0.04 6.29
CA ASP A 241 10.15 -1.47 6.34
C ASP A 241 8.91 -2.24 6.81
N ASP A 242 8.14 -1.67 7.74
CA ASP A 242 6.83 -2.22 8.15
C ASP A 242 5.80 -2.24 7.02
N ILE A 243 5.69 -1.14 6.26
CA ILE A 243 4.80 -1.08 5.09
C ILE A 243 5.26 -2.10 4.04
N ARG A 244 6.57 -2.15 3.73
CA ARG A 244 7.18 -3.09 2.78
C ARG A 244 6.94 -4.54 3.18
N ALA A 245 6.99 -4.84 4.48
CA ALA A 245 6.71 -6.18 5.02
C ALA A 245 5.22 -6.54 5.03
N LYS A 246 4.33 -5.70 4.46
CA LYS A 246 2.86 -5.86 4.50
C LYS A 246 2.30 -5.97 5.92
N ARG A 247 3.00 -5.44 6.92
CA ARG A 247 2.54 -5.42 8.33
C ARG A 247 1.72 -4.17 8.65
N ARG A 248 1.81 -3.15 7.80
CA ARG A 248 1.26 -1.83 8.07
C ARG A 248 0.79 -1.16 6.78
N VAL A 249 -0.24 -0.32 6.91
CA VAL A 249 -0.66 0.62 5.87
C VAL A 249 -0.73 2.03 6.44
N LEU A 250 -0.48 3.02 5.59
CA LEU A 250 -0.61 4.42 5.94
C LEU A 250 -1.86 5.00 5.27
N ILE A 251 -2.80 5.49 6.06
CA ILE A 251 -3.95 6.26 5.62
C ILE A 251 -3.61 7.75 5.79
N SER A 252 -3.57 8.48 4.68
CA SER A 252 -3.23 9.90 4.66
C SER A 252 -3.88 10.59 3.47
N VAL A 253 -3.64 11.89 3.32
CA VAL A 253 -4.05 12.61 2.13
C VAL A 253 -3.14 12.28 0.95
N MET A 254 -3.67 12.29 -0.26
CA MET A 254 -2.97 11.94 -1.49
C MET A 254 -1.67 12.73 -1.64
N SER A 255 -1.70 14.05 -1.43
CA SER A 255 -0.48 14.85 -1.51
C SER A 255 0.61 14.40 -0.52
N GLY A 256 0.21 13.98 0.69
CA GLY A 256 1.11 13.46 1.71
C GLY A 256 1.68 12.08 1.35
N VAL A 257 0.84 11.21 0.79
CA VAL A 257 1.26 9.89 0.29
C VAL A 257 2.28 10.04 -0.85
N VAL A 258 1.97 10.86 -1.85
CA VAL A 258 2.85 11.12 -3.00
C VAL A 258 4.21 11.67 -2.54
N LEU A 259 4.21 12.62 -1.61
CA LEU A 259 5.45 13.18 -1.05
C LEU A 259 6.29 12.14 -0.34
N ASN A 260 5.65 11.26 0.43
CA ASN A 260 6.33 10.16 1.10
C ASN A 260 6.94 9.21 0.07
N VAL A 261 6.17 8.79 -0.94
CA VAL A 261 6.67 7.93 -2.03
C VAL A 261 7.87 8.56 -2.75
N ILE A 262 7.83 9.85 -3.10
CA ILE A 262 8.94 10.56 -3.75
C ILE A 262 10.19 10.54 -2.86
N LYS A 263 10.06 10.90 -1.57
CA LYS A 263 11.18 10.86 -0.62
C LYS A 263 11.79 9.46 -0.51
N PHE A 264 10.96 8.44 -0.57
CA PHE A 264 11.43 7.07 -0.48
C PHE A 264 12.12 6.59 -1.76
N CYS A 265 11.59 6.92 -2.94
CA CYS A 265 12.24 6.59 -4.21
C CYS A 265 13.62 7.28 -4.36
N GLN A 266 13.79 8.46 -3.76
CA GLN A 266 15.09 9.15 -3.73
C GLN A 266 16.11 8.46 -2.82
N THR A 267 15.66 7.80 -1.75
CA THR A 267 16.54 7.12 -0.79
C THR A 267 16.83 5.67 -1.19
N ASP A 268 15.87 4.98 -1.81
CA ASP A 268 16.01 3.65 -2.39
C ASP A 268 15.28 3.55 -3.75
N PRO A 269 16.00 3.66 -4.88
CA PRO A 269 15.38 3.63 -6.21
C PRO A 269 14.79 2.25 -6.60
N LYS A 270 15.02 1.19 -5.81
CA LYS A 270 14.39 -0.13 -6.02
C LYS A 270 13.07 -0.27 -5.26
N LEU A 271 12.69 0.73 -4.45
CA LEU A 271 11.46 0.68 -3.69
C LEU A 271 10.25 0.76 -4.63
N ASN A 272 9.30 -0.15 -4.41
CA ASN A 272 8.02 -0.15 -5.10
C ASN A 272 6.95 -0.01 -4.03
N LEU A 273 6.16 1.06 -4.12
CA LEU A 273 5.04 1.38 -3.25
C LEU A 273 3.81 1.58 -4.12
N PHE A 274 2.62 1.24 -3.61
CA PHE A 274 1.36 1.41 -4.31
C PHE A 274 0.50 2.43 -3.57
N ILE A 275 -0.21 3.26 -4.33
CA ILE A 275 -1.17 4.22 -3.81
C ILE A 275 -2.56 3.73 -4.23
N SER A 276 -3.37 3.35 -3.26
CA SER A 276 -4.79 3.08 -3.50
C SER A 276 -5.60 4.35 -3.22
N THR A 277 -6.48 4.66 -4.15
CA THR A 277 -7.54 5.66 -4.03
C THR A 277 -8.86 4.93 -4.13
N ASN A 278 -9.79 5.20 -3.22
CA ASN A 278 -11.19 4.80 -3.39
C ASN A 278 -11.85 5.69 -4.44
#